data_AF-G0L9I9-F1
#
_entry.id   AF-G0L9I9-F1
#
_cell.length_a   1.000
_cell.length_b   1.000
_cell.length_c   1.000
_cell.angle_alpha   90.00
_cell.angle_beta   90.00
_cell.angle_gamma   90.00
#
_symmetry.space_group_name_H-M   'P 1'
#
loop_
_entity.id
_entity.type
_entity.pdbx_description
1 polymer ?
#
loop_
_entity_poly.entity_id
_entity_poly.type
_entity_poly.pdbx_seq_one_letter_code
_entity_poly.pdbx_strand_id
1 'polypeptide(L)'
;MKETLPRFAKSSKNIVNFSDKKPKYRFRLVDFKNKDYKTDLLLCQTQCNLEILPKGVMIVGNFDGNDNIIPLLKDEIRSISLIRGKETIDTFCLSPMHILLKLGIPSSISRYFKVYPSEHKITETQVVIKCDEYQLKLITSGNDYGKLLRIFKKAGYTDELNLVQKPTLSLLNYNLY
;
A
#
# COMPACT_ATOMS: atom_id res chain seq x y z
N MET A 1 7.72 63.18 22.00
CA MET A 1 8.13 62.18 21.00
C MET A 1 9.37 61.44 21.50
N LYS A 2 9.22 60.17 21.87
CA LYS A 2 10.32 59.20 22.00
C LYS A 2 9.76 57.87 21.52
N GLU A 3 10.09 57.50 20.28
CA GLU A 3 9.72 56.22 19.70
C GLU A 3 10.61 55.12 20.29
N THR A 4 10.01 54.18 21.00
CA THR A 4 10.66 52.93 21.41
C THR A 4 10.48 51.90 20.31
N LEU A 5 11.55 51.64 19.55
CA LEU A 5 11.65 50.49 18.64
C LEU A 5 11.73 49.18 19.47
N PRO A 6 10.92 48.15 19.18
CA PRO A 6 11.14 46.84 19.75
C PRO A 6 12.34 46.16 19.07
N ARG A 7 13.26 45.69 19.89
CA ARG A 7 14.48 44.96 19.52
C ARG A 7 14.11 43.69 18.76
N PHE A 8 14.55 43.57 17.50
CA PHE A 8 14.56 42.31 16.77
C PHE A 8 15.48 41.31 17.47
N ALA A 9 14.87 40.27 18.08
CA ALA A 9 15.60 39.11 18.55
C ALA A 9 16.14 38.34 17.33
N LYS A 10 17.47 38.32 17.20
CA LYS A 10 18.17 37.43 16.27
C LYS A 10 17.97 36.00 16.75
N SER A 11 16.92 35.34 16.25
CA SER A 11 16.75 33.90 16.42
C SER A 11 17.86 33.17 15.65
N SER A 12 18.61 32.35 16.39
CA SER A 12 19.75 31.59 15.90
C SER A 12 19.31 30.65 14.79
N LYS A 13 19.96 30.76 13.62
CA LYS A 13 19.89 29.76 12.55
C LYS A 13 20.53 28.46 13.05
N ASN A 14 19.75 27.64 13.75
CA ASN A 14 20.08 26.25 13.94
C ASN A 14 19.87 25.55 12.61
N ILE A 15 20.94 25.48 11.82
CA ILE A 15 21.05 24.59 10.66
C ILE A 15 21.12 23.18 11.24
N VAL A 16 19.96 22.58 11.49
CA VAL A 16 19.87 21.15 11.69
C VAL A 16 19.94 20.54 10.30
N ASN A 17 21.12 20.03 9.93
CA ASN A 17 21.30 19.16 8.78
C ASN A 17 20.53 17.86 9.02
N PHE A 18 19.22 17.89 8.79
CA PHE A 18 18.44 16.68 8.62
C PHE A 18 18.85 16.08 7.28
N SER A 19 19.50 14.92 7.32
CA SER A 19 19.71 14.07 6.16
C SER A 19 18.37 13.92 5.41
N ASP A 20 18.26 14.54 4.23
CA ASP A 20 17.12 14.43 3.32
C ASP A 20 17.02 13.00 2.78
N LYS A 21 16.62 12.07 3.66
CA LYS A 21 16.16 10.75 3.25
C LYS A 21 14.85 10.97 2.50
N LYS A 22 14.90 10.83 1.17
CA LYS A 22 13.70 10.83 0.32
C LYS A 22 12.61 9.96 0.97
N PRO A 23 11.37 10.45 1.09
CA PRO A 23 10.29 9.68 1.70
C PRO A 23 10.13 8.36 0.95
N LYS A 24 10.18 7.24 1.68
CA LYS A 24 9.98 5.91 1.10
C LYS A 24 8.48 5.66 0.96
N TYR A 25 7.94 5.98 -0.21
CA TYR A 25 6.55 5.68 -0.57
C TYR A 25 6.35 4.17 -0.76
N ARG A 26 5.30 3.61 -0.15
CA ARG A 26 4.95 2.18 -0.24
C ARG A 26 3.78 1.89 -1.18
N PHE A 27 3.03 2.92 -1.53
CA PHE A 27 1.84 2.83 -2.34
C PHE A 27 1.99 3.72 -3.56
N ARG A 28 1.19 3.42 -4.57
CA ARG A 28 0.95 4.30 -5.71
C ARG A 28 -0.55 4.49 -5.85
N LEU A 29 -1.00 5.74 -5.89
CA LEU A 29 -2.36 6.08 -6.24
C LEU A 29 -2.50 5.94 -7.76
N VAL A 30 -3.35 5.03 -8.21
CA VAL A 30 -3.47 4.67 -9.62
C VAL A 30 -4.72 5.25 -10.26
N ASP A 31 -5.75 5.48 -9.46
CA ASP A 31 -7.02 6.05 -9.93
C ASP A 31 -7.69 6.81 -8.77
N PHE A 32 -8.20 7.99 -9.09
CA PHE A 32 -9.03 8.82 -8.22
C PHE A 32 -10.27 9.22 -9.01
N LYS A 33 -11.44 8.73 -8.62
CA LYS A 33 -12.72 9.02 -9.28
C LYS A 33 -13.60 9.82 -8.36
N ASN A 34 -14.08 10.98 -8.82
CA ASN A 34 -15.12 11.74 -8.11
C ASN A 34 -16.52 11.18 -8.43
N LYS A 35 -17.57 11.77 -7.85
CA LYS A 35 -18.99 11.40 -7.94
C LYS A 35 -19.50 11.32 -9.37
N ASP A 36 -18.96 12.16 -10.24
CA ASP A 36 -19.22 12.16 -11.69
C ASP A 36 -18.43 11.09 -12.47
N TYR A 37 -17.71 10.21 -11.76
CA TYR A 37 -16.75 9.24 -12.30
C TYR A 37 -15.64 9.84 -13.18
N LYS A 38 -15.44 11.16 -13.11
CA LYS A 38 -14.31 11.83 -13.74
C LYS A 38 -13.05 11.50 -12.96
N THR A 39 -12.06 10.99 -13.68
CA THR A 39 -10.73 10.71 -13.12
C THR A 39 -9.93 11.99 -13.07
N ASP A 40 -9.41 12.33 -11.89
CA ASP A 40 -8.49 13.45 -11.78
C ASP A 40 -7.08 12.99 -12.22
N LEU A 41 -6.71 13.38 -13.44
CA LEU A 41 -5.46 12.94 -14.08
C LEU A 41 -4.22 13.39 -13.30
N LEU A 42 -4.32 14.50 -12.56
CA LEU A 42 -3.21 15.06 -11.79
C LEU A 42 -2.86 14.21 -10.55
N LEU A 43 -3.83 13.48 -10.00
CA LEU A 43 -3.64 12.62 -8.84
C LEU A 43 -3.23 11.19 -9.21
N CYS A 44 -3.37 10.82 -10.49
CA CYS A 44 -3.07 9.49 -10.98
C CYS A 44 -1.57 9.21 -11.07
N GLN A 45 -1.19 7.96 -10.78
CA GLN A 45 0.19 7.45 -10.76
C GLN A 45 1.13 8.10 -9.72
N THR A 46 0.60 8.86 -8.77
CA THR A 46 1.38 9.52 -7.72
C THR A 46 1.86 8.52 -6.67
N GLN A 47 3.10 8.65 -6.22
CA GLN A 47 3.65 7.84 -5.13
C GLN A 47 3.13 8.37 -3.80
N CYS A 48 2.63 7.47 -2.94
CA CYS A 48 1.99 7.84 -1.70
C CYS A 48 2.22 6.80 -0.59
N ASN A 49 1.82 7.16 0.62
CA ASN A 49 1.74 6.31 1.78
C ASN A 49 0.29 6.25 2.26
N LEU A 50 -0.05 5.12 2.86
CA LEU A 50 -1.37 4.88 3.43
C LEU A 50 -1.22 4.73 4.93
N GLU A 51 -1.84 5.63 5.67
CA GLU A 51 -1.93 5.60 7.13
C GLU A 51 -3.35 5.23 7.53
N ILE A 52 -3.47 4.15 8.29
CA ILE A 52 -4.77 3.59 8.71
C ILE A 52 -4.94 3.91 10.18
N LEU A 53 -5.94 4.73 10.50
CA LEU A 53 -6.24 5.21 11.84
C LEU A 53 -7.64 4.74 12.26
N PRO A 54 -7.95 4.72 13.57
CA PRO A 54 -9.29 4.36 14.04
C PRO A 54 -10.40 5.32 13.58
N LYS A 55 -10.06 6.60 13.37
CA LYS A 55 -10.99 7.66 12.93
C LYS A 55 -11.15 7.78 11.41
N GLY A 56 -10.29 7.12 10.65
CA GLY A 56 -10.23 7.31 9.20
C GLY A 56 -8.97 6.74 8.58
N VAL A 57 -8.83 6.94 7.28
CA VAL A 57 -7.65 6.56 6.51
C VAL A 57 -7.06 7.83 5.93
N MET A 58 -5.74 7.96 5.93
CA MET A 58 -5.05 9.14 5.43
C MET A 58 -4.06 8.71 4.36
N ILE A 59 -4.13 9.36 3.20
CA ILE A 59 -3.20 9.12 2.10
C ILE A 59 -2.25 10.29 2.05
N VAL A 60 -0.97 10.03 2.26
CA VAL A 60 0.09 11.05 2.29
C VAL A 60 0.95 10.89 1.07
N GLY A 61 0.97 11.88 0.19
CA GLY A 61 1.68 11.87 -1.07
C GLY A 61 2.25 13.24 -1.40
N ASN A 62 2.95 13.34 -2.52
CA ASN A 62 3.25 14.63 -3.14
C ASN A 62 2.24 14.83 -4.26
N PHE A 63 1.06 15.34 -3.92
CA PHE A 63 0.03 15.70 -4.89
C PHE A 63 0.30 17.14 -5.34
N ASP A 64 0.11 17.44 -6.61
CA ASP A 64 0.46 18.75 -7.16
C ASP A 64 -0.31 19.87 -6.44
N GLY A 65 0.44 20.79 -5.82
CA GLY A 65 -0.07 22.01 -5.18
C GLY A 65 -0.39 21.87 -3.69
N ASN A 66 0.61 22.06 -2.82
CA ASN A 66 0.55 22.25 -1.35
C ASN A 66 -0.19 21.20 -0.48
N ASP A 67 -1.12 20.42 -1.02
CA ASP A 67 -1.92 19.44 -0.31
C ASP A 67 -1.28 18.06 -0.43
N ASN A 68 -0.44 17.73 0.55
CA ASN A 68 0.24 16.44 0.59
C ASN A 68 -0.63 15.32 1.16
N ILE A 69 -1.90 15.59 1.47
CA ILE A 69 -2.73 14.72 2.30
C ILE A 69 -4.17 14.66 1.76
N ILE A 70 -4.66 13.43 1.54
CA ILE A 70 -6.07 13.14 1.29
C ILE A 70 -6.63 12.41 2.52
N PRO A 71 -7.41 13.08 3.38
CA PRO A 71 -8.06 12.45 4.52
C PRO A 71 -9.36 11.76 4.10
N LEU A 72 -9.63 10.60 4.69
CA LEU A 72 -10.84 9.80 4.51
C LEU A 72 -11.44 9.57 5.90
N LEU A 73 -12.59 10.15 6.20
CA LEU A 73 -13.23 9.91 7.49
C LEU A 73 -13.86 8.52 7.50
N LYS A 74 -13.84 7.85 8.66
CA LYS A 74 -14.42 6.50 8.78
C LYS A 74 -15.89 6.47 8.33
N ASP A 75 -16.65 7.49 8.72
CA ASP A 75 -18.09 7.58 8.42
C ASP A 75 -18.39 7.78 6.93
N GLU A 76 -17.41 8.27 6.15
CA GLU A 76 -17.52 8.43 4.70
C GLU A 76 -17.14 7.15 3.95
N ILE A 77 -16.46 6.20 4.61
CA ILE A 77 -15.96 4.97 3.97
C ILE A 77 -17.07 3.94 3.92
N ARG A 78 -17.62 3.73 2.73
CA ARG A 78 -18.64 2.72 2.49
C ARG A 78 -18.06 1.30 2.39
N SER A 79 -16.89 1.16 1.77
CA SER A 79 -16.22 -0.14 1.67
C SER A 79 -14.74 -0.03 1.36
N ILE A 80 -13.99 -1.01 1.85
CA ILE A 80 -12.56 -1.19 1.57
C ILE A 80 -12.39 -2.56 0.93
N SER A 81 -11.96 -2.62 -0.32
CA SER A 81 -11.66 -3.89 -1.00
C SER A 81 -10.16 -4.11 -1.03
N LEU A 82 -9.69 -5.18 -0.39
CA LEU A 82 -8.32 -5.62 -0.41
C LEU A 82 -8.19 -6.79 -1.40
N ILE A 83 -7.51 -6.55 -2.51
CA ILE A 83 -7.38 -7.50 -3.62
C ILE A 83 -5.96 -8.04 -3.66
N ARG A 84 -5.78 -9.32 -3.31
CA ARG A 84 -4.49 -10.01 -3.40
C ARG A 84 -4.10 -10.18 -4.86
N GLY A 85 -2.83 -9.92 -5.18
CA GLY A 85 -2.26 -10.19 -6.49
C GLY A 85 -2.25 -11.68 -6.85
N LYS A 86 -2.11 -11.98 -8.14
CA LYS A 86 -1.92 -13.36 -8.64
C LYS A 86 -0.62 -13.90 -8.05
N GLU A 87 -0.70 -15.07 -7.41
CA GLU A 87 0.46 -15.79 -6.92
C GLU A 87 0.93 -16.74 -8.01
N THR A 88 2.22 -16.71 -8.33
CA THR A 88 2.86 -17.60 -9.31
C THR A 88 4.03 -18.30 -8.62
N ILE A 89 4.03 -19.62 -8.72
CA ILE A 89 5.04 -20.50 -8.14
C ILE A 89 5.66 -21.32 -9.26
N ASP A 90 6.94 -21.08 -9.50
CA ASP A 90 7.73 -21.69 -10.56
C ASP A 90 9.09 -22.14 -10.01
N THR A 91 9.09 -23.29 -9.35
CA THR A 91 10.29 -23.80 -8.69
C THR A 91 10.95 -24.89 -9.53
N PHE A 92 12.28 -24.88 -9.59
CA PHE A 92 13.03 -26.00 -10.15
C PHE A 92 13.12 -27.15 -9.14
N CYS A 93 13.25 -28.39 -9.61
CA CYS A 93 13.11 -29.59 -8.76
C CYS A 93 14.03 -29.68 -7.53
N LEU A 94 15.20 -29.06 -7.59
CA LEU A 94 16.18 -29.08 -6.50
C LEU A 94 16.10 -27.84 -5.59
N SER A 95 15.15 -26.93 -5.82
CA SER A 95 15.00 -25.76 -4.96
C SER A 95 14.49 -26.20 -3.58
N PRO A 96 15.02 -25.67 -2.47
CA PRO A 96 14.50 -25.98 -1.14
C PRO A 96 13.01 -25.66 -1.03
N MET A 97 12.56 -24.57 -1.67
CA MET A 97 11.14 -24.25 -1.79
C MET A 97 10.34 -25.35 -2.50
N HIS A 98 10.84 -25.93 -3.59
CA HIS A 98 10.20 -27.05 -4.30
C HIS A 98 9.97 -28.25 -3.38
N ILE A 99 10.99 -28.64 -2.62
CA ILE A 99 10.94 -29.77 -1.70
C ILE A 99 9.88 -29.51 -0.62
N LEU A 100 9.91 -28.32 0.00
CA LEU A 100 8.93 -27.96 1.04
C LEU A 100 7.49 -27.97 0.51
N LEU A 101 7.27 -27.44 -0.69
CA LEU A 101 5.95 -27.45 -1.32
C LEU A 101 5.45 -28.88 -1.62
N LYS A 102 6.33 -29.76 -2.10
CA LYS A 102 6.01 -31.19 -2.29
C LYS A 102 5.69 -31.91 -0.98
N LEU A 103 6.30 -31.50 0.12
CA LEU A 103 5.99 -32.00 1.47
C LEU A 103 4.68 -31.43 2.05
N GLY A 104 3.93 -30.63 1.29
CA GLY A 104 2.65 -30.05 1.71
C GLY A 104 2.78 -28.80 2.56
N ILE A 105 3.99 -28.21 2.67
CA ILE A 105 4.19 -26.98 3.45
C ILE A 105 3.60 -25.79 2.68
N PRO A 106 2.81 -24.92 3.34
CA PRO A 106 2.17 -23.78 2.69
C PRO A 106 3.16 -22.84 1.99
N SER A 107 2.76 -22.30 0.83
CA SER A 107 3.57 -21.36 0.05
C SER A 107 3.96 -20.10 0.83
N SER A 108 3.15 -19.71 1.82
CA SER A 108 3.43 -18.59 2.73
C SER A 108 4.72 -18.77 3.54
N ILE A 109 5.10 -20.02 3.82
CA ILE A 109 6.32 -20.40 4.54
C ILE A 109 7.40 -20.78 3.52
N SER A 110 7.08 -21.62 2.54
CA SER A 110 8.05 -22.14 1.57
C SER A 110 8.74 -21.04 0.76
N ARG A 111 8.07 -19.91 0.51
CA ARG A 111 8.65 -18.75 -0.21
C ARG A 111 9.91 -18.15 0.42
N TYR A 112 10.15 -18.37 1.73
CA TYR A 112 11.36 -17.89 2.41
C TYR A 112 12.60 -18.72 2.05
N PHE A 113 12.40 -19.89 1.43
CA PHE A 113 13.45 -20.82 1.02
C PHE A 113 13.69 -20.84 -0.49
N LYS A 114 13.24 -19.79 -1.20
CA LYS A 114 13.51 -19.65 -2.64
C LYS A 114 14.98 -19.34 -2.89
N VAL A 115 15.55 -19.92 -3.93
CA VAL A 115 16.92 -19.63 -4.39
C VAL A 115 16.88 -18.45 -5.35
N TYR A 116 15.96 -18.49 -6.31
CA TYR A 116 15.77 -17.42 -7.28
C TYR A 116 14.54 -16.56 -6.95
N PRO A 117 14.62 -15.23 -7.16
CA PRO A 117 13.47 -14.34 -6.97
C PRO A 117 12.25 -14.71 -7.82
N SER A 118 12.49 -15.33 -8.99
CA SER A 118 11.46 -15.80 -9.94
C SER A 118 10.64 -16.97 -9.43
N GLU A 119 11.16 -17.77 -8.49
CA GLU A 119 10.48 -18.98 -8.02
C GLU A 119 9.13 -18.71 -7.37
N HIS A 120 9.02 -17.54 -6.74
CA HIS A 120 7.81 -17.11 -6.09
C HIS A 120 7.58 -15.63 -6.32
N LYS A 121 6.49 -15.34 -7.03
CA LYS A 121 6.07 -13.98 -7.35
C LYS A 121 4.61 -13.80 -7.01
N ILE A 122 4.32 -12.73 -6.28
CA ILE A 122 2.95 -12.24 -6.10
C ILE A 122 2.87 -10.92 -6.87
N THR A 123 1.93 -10.80 -7.81
CA THR A 123 1.68 -9.51 -8.47
C THR A 123 1.22 -8.47 -7.44
N GLU A 124 1.16 -7.21 -7.85
CA GLU A 124 0.81 -6.11 -6.96
C GLU A 124 -0.56 -6.33 -6.27
N THR A 125 -0.62 -5.94 -4.99
CA THR A 125 -1.85 -5.91 -4.18
C THR A 125 -2.58 -4.61 -4.48
N GLN A 126 -3.90 -4.67 -4.67
CA GLN A 126 -4.72 -3.48 -4.89
C GLN A 126 -5.59 -3.21 -3.66
N VAL A 127 -5.64 -1.95 -3.26
CA VAL A 127 -6.54 -1.46 -2.21
C VAL A 127 -7.50 -0.50 -2.89
N VAL A 128 -8.80 -0.81 -2.86
CA VAL A 128 -9.84 0.06 -3.40
C VAL A 128 -10.66 0.57 -2.23
N ILE A 129 -10.67 1.88 -2.02
CA ILE A 129 -11.49 2.51 -0.98
C ILE A 129 -12.61 3.24 -1.70
N LYS A 130 -13.85 2.90 -1.36
CA LYS A 130 -15.04 3.57 -1.87
C LYS A 130 -15.63 4.41 -0.75
N CYS A 131 -15.71 5.70 -0.98
CA CYS A 131 -16.44 6.65 -0.17
C CYS A 131 -17.75 7.03 -0.86
N ASP A 132 -18.58 7.82 -0.19
CA ASP A 132 -19.87 8.26 -0.75
C ASP A 132 -19.72 9.14 -1.99
N GLU A 133 -18.70 10.00 -2.02
CA GLU A 133 -18.50 10.97 -3.10
C GLU A 133 -17.38 10.60 -4.05
N TYR A 134 -16.45 9.74 -3.67
CA TYR A 134 -15.30 9.42 -4.50
C TYR A 134 -14.75 8.02 -4.23
N GLN A 135 -13.95 7.53 -5.16
CA GLN A 135 -13.31 6.21 -5.10
C GLN A 135 -11.82 6.33 -5.38
N LEU A 136 -11.03 5.68 -4.54
CA LEU A 136 -9.58 5.61 -4.65
C LEU A 136 -9.14 4.20 -4.98
N LYS A 137 -8.13 4.09 -5.85
CA LYS A 137 -7.45 2.84 -6.13
C LYS A 137 -5.95 2.99 -5.91
N LEU A 138 -5.46 2.29 -4.90
CA LEU A 138 -4.06 2.24 -4.52
C LEU A 138 -3.48 0.88 -4.92
N ILE A 139 -2.20 0.87 -5.27
CA ILE A 139 -1.45 -0.34 -5.56
C ILE A 139 -0.19 -0.38 -4.70
N THR A 140 0.14 -1.56 -4.18
CA THR A 140 1.34 -1.81 -3.39
C THR A 140 1.93 -3.20 -3.69
N SER A 141 3.01 -3.57 -2.99
CA SER A 141 3.66 -4.87 -3.14
C SER A 141 2.68 -6.04 -2.91
N GLY A 142 2.84 -7.11 -3.70
CA GLY A 142 2.07 -8.34 -3.53
C GLY A 142 2.23 -8.99 -2.14
N ASN A 143 3.35 -8.71 -1.47
CA ASN A 143 3.65 -9.28 -0.15
C ASN A 143 2.94 -8.56 1.00
N ASP A 144 2.43 -7.35 0.78
CA ASP A 144 1.85 -6.52 1.83
C ASP A 144 0.39 -6.85 2.15
N TYR A 145 -0.28 -7.69 1.36
CA TYR A 145 -1.68 -8.09 1.56
C TYR A 145 -1.97 -8.54 3.00
N GLY A 146 -1.17 -9.49 3.52
CA GLY A 146 -1.39 -10.01 4.88
C GLY A 146 -1.15 -8.98 5.98
N LYS A 147 -0.21 -8.06 5.75
CA LYS A 147 0.09 -6.97 6.69
C LYS A 147 -1.05 -5.95 6.69
N LEU A 148 -1.52 -5.54 5.52
CA LEU A 148 -2.65 -4.62 5.36
C LEU A 148 -3.91 -5.16 5.99
N LEU A 149 -4.25 -6.44 5.72
CA LEU A 149 -5.40 -7.11 6.31
C LEU A 149 -5.40 -7.02 7.84
N ARG A 150 -4.25 -7.27 8.47
CA ARG A 150 -4.10 -7.18 9.93
C ARG A 150 -4.26 -5.75 10.43
N ILE A 151 -3.71 -4.77 9.71
CA ILE A 151 -3.79 -3.36 10.11
C ILE A 151 -5.24 -2.86 10.02
N PHE A 152 -5.97 -3.15 8.93
CA PHE A 152 -7.37 -2.75 8.78
C PHE A 152 -8.27 -3.38 9.84
N LYS A 153 -8.11 -4.68 10.11
CA LYS A 153 -8.85 -5.35 11.19
C LYS A 153 -8.55 -4.74 12.56
N LYS A 154 -7.28 -4.45 12.85
CA LYS A 154 -6.87 -3.83 14.13
C LYS A 154 -7.44 -2.41 14.28
N ALA A 155 -7.59 -1.67 13.19
CA ALA A 155 -8.17 -0.34 13.20
C ALA A 155 -9.72 -0.33 13.25
N GLY A 156 -10.35 -1.51 13.19
CA GLY A 156 -11.80 -1.65 13.34
C GLY A 156 -12.59 -1.47 12.05
N TYR A 157 -11.99 -1.78 10.89
CA TYR A 157 -12.67 -1.79 9.58
C TYR A 157 -13.14 -3.19 9.17
N THR A 158 -13.53 -4.03 10.12
CA THR A 158 -13.81 -5.45 9.81
C THR A 158 -15.05 -5.62 8.95
N ASP A 159 -16.06 -4.78 9.15
CA ASP A 159 -17.37 -4.90 8.51
C ASP A 159 -17.38 -4.31 7.11
N GLU A 160 -16.54 -3.30 6.87
CA GLU A 160 -16.39 -2.61 5.58
C GLU A 160 -15.39 -3.32 4.65
N LEU A 161 -14.66 -4.32 5.16
CA LEU A 161 -13.54 -4.96 4.46
C LEU A 161 -13.97 -6.15 3.60
N ASN A 162 -13.86 -5.96 2.28
CA ASN A 162 -14.06 -7.00 1.28
C ASN A 162 -12.72 -7.62 0.86
N LEU A 163 -12.62 -8.95 0.95
CA LEU A 163 -11.40 -9.68 0.59
C LEU A 163 -11.56 -10.37 -0.75
N VAL A 164 -10.69 -10.05 -1.71
CA VAL A 164 -10.65 -10.68 -3.03
C VAL A 164 -9.27 -11.30 -3.23
N GLN A 165 -9.23 -12.54 -3.68
CA GLN A 165 -7.97 -13.23 -3.98
C GLN A 165 -7.94 -13.60 -5.46
N LYS A 166 -6.94 -13.10 -6.19
CA LYS A 166 -6.65 -13.56 -7.55
C LYS A 166 -6.12 -14.99 -7.52
N PRO A 167 -6.26 -15.74 -8.63
CA PRO A 167 -5.88 -17.15 -8.67
C PRO A 167 -4.40 -17.37 -8.36
N THR A 168 -4.10 -18.55 -7.81
CA THR A 168 -2.74 -19.04 -7.63
C THR A 168 -2.39 -19.98 -8.77
N LEU A 169 -1.30 -19.70 -9.48
CA LEU A 169 -0.75 -20.56 -10.51
C LEU A 169 0.48 -21.28 -9.95
N SER A 170 0.36 -22.58 -9.73
CA SER A 170 1.48 -23.44 -9.32
C SER A 170 1.91 -24.31 -10.50
N LEU A 171 3.11 -24.08 -11.02
CA LEU A 171 3.66 -24.89 -12.12
C LEU A 171 4.16 -26.26 -11.66
N LEU A 172 4.23 -26.50 -10.33
CA LEU A 172 4.51 -27.81 -9.76
C LEU A 172 3.56 -28.91 -10.24
N ASN A 173 2.28 -28.55 -10.41
CA ASN A 173 1.24 -29.52 -10.75
C ASN A 173 1.23 -29.88 -12.24
N TYR A 174 1.99 -29.15 -13.07
CA TYR A 174 2.01 -29.34 -14.52
C TYR A 174 3.16 -30.27 -14.98
N ASN A 175 4.16 -30.54 -14.12
CA ASN A 175 5.28 -31.44 -14.42
C ASN A 175 5.00 -32.92 -14.10
N LEU A 176 3.74 -33.36 -14.19
CA LEU A 176 3.32 -34.76 -13.96
C LEU A 176 3.11 -35.57 -15.25
N TYR A 177 3.65 -35.10 -16.38
CA TYR A 177 3.68 -35.85 -17.65
C TYR A 177 5.11 -36.08 -18.11
#